data_AF-A0A355W8N7-F1
#
_entry.id   AF-A0A355W8N7-F1
#
_cell.length_a   1.000
_cell.length_b   1.000
_cell.length_c   1.000
_cell.angle_alpha   90.00
_cell.angle_beta   90.00
_cell.angle_gamma   90.00
#
_symmetry.space_group_name_H-M   'P 1'
#
loop_
_entity.id
_entity.type
_entity.pdbx_description
1 polymer ?
#
loop_
_entity_poly.entity_id
_entity_poly.type
_entity_poly.pdbx_seq_one_letter_code
_entity_poly.pdbx_strand_id
1 'polypeptide(L)' 'MAELGKKLYLSRSSAEKALEEAQQWLEKHGIRLQKKRGKGFLTKCSELVRRMTAAELFALYRSKSGIGT' A
#
# COMPACT_ATOMS: atom_id res chain seq x y z
N MET A 1 -5.61 -8.92 -9.80
CA MET A 1 -5.81 -9.43 -8.43
C MET A 1 -5.21 -10.81 -8.23
N ALA A 2 -5.39 -11.77 -9.16
CA ALA A 2 -4.85 -13.13 -9.00
C ALA A 2 -3.36 -13.19 -8.60
N GLU A 3 -2.49 -12.45 -9.30
CA GLU A 3 -1.05 -12.41 -8.98
C GLU A 3 -0.75 -11.79 -7.60
N LEU A 4 -1.40 -10.67 -7.28
CA LEU A 4 -1.21 -9.99 -5.99
C LEU A 4 -1.72 -10.84 -4.82
N GLY A 5 -2.88 -11.48 -5.00
CA GLY A 5 -3.46 -12.42 -4.02
C GLY A 5 -2.55 -13.62 -3.78
N LYS A 6 -2.00 -14.24 -4.84
CA LYS A 6 -1.03 -15.34 -4.73
C LYS A 6 0.22 -14.93 -3.94
N LYS A 7 0.82 -13.78 -4.27
CA LYS A 7 2.03 -13.28 -3.61
C LYS A 7 1.83 -12.96 -2.13
N LEU A 8 0.62 -12.51 -1.78
CA LEU A 8 0.27 -12.14 -0.40
C LEU A 8 -0.44 -13.28 0.36
N TYR A 9 -0.59 -14.46 -0.25
CA TYR A 9 -1.35 -15.59 0.29
C TYR A 9 -2.79 -15.22 0.70
N LEU A 10 -3.43 -14.32 -0.06
CA LEU A 10 -4.79 -13.86 0.16
C LEU A 10 -5.76 -14.50 -0.83
N SER A 11 -6.95 -14.84 -0.32
CA SER A 11 -8.11 -15.08 -1.19
C SER A 11 -8.41 -13.83 -2.03
N ARG A 12 -9.17 -13.98 -3.11
CA ARG A 12 -9.54 -12.84 -3.95
C ARG A 12 -10.30 -11.77 -3.17
N SER A 13 -11.29 -12.16 -2.38
CA SER A 13 -12.10 -11.23 -1.59
C SER A 13 -11.27 -10.55 -0.50
N SER A 14 -10.39 -11.29 0.17
CA SER A 14 -9.45 -10.71 1.15
C SER A 14 -8.50 -9.70 0.51
N ALA A 15 -7.98 -10.00 -0.69
CA ALA A 15 -7.10 -9.09 -1.42
C ALA A 15 -7.83 -7.82 -1.89
N GLU A 16 -9.10 -7.94 -2.30
CA GLU A 16 -9.93 -6.78 -2.68
C GLU A 16 -10.21 -5.88 -1.47
N LYS A 17 -10.56 -6.47 -0.31
CA LYS A 17 -10.75 -5.71 0.94
C LYS A 17 -9.47 -5.01 1.40
N ALA A 18 -8.34 -5.72 1.44
CA ALA A 18 -7.05 -5.16 1.83
C ALA A 18 -6.60 -4.04 0.86
N LEU A 19 -6.92 -4.17 -0.43
CA LEU A 19 -6.65 -3.14 -1.42
C LEU A 19 -7.48 -1.87 -1.17
N GLU A 20 -8.75 -2.01 -0.80
CA GLU A 20 -9.62 -0.89 -0.46
C GLU A 20 -9.10 -0.14 0.78
N GLU A 21 -8.74 -0.88 1.84
CA GLU A 21 -8.12 -0.31 3.04
C GLU A 21 -6.80 0.42 2.72
N ALA A 22 -5.94 -0.20 1.89
CA ALA A 22 -4.71 0.40 1.43
C ALA A 22 -4.95 1.67 0.60
N GLN A 23 -5.96 1.67 -0.27
CA GLN A 23 -6.32 2.83 -1.08
C GLN A 23 -6.77 4.00 -0.20
N GLN A 24 -7.65 3.75 0.78
CA GLN A 24 -8.11 4.79 1.72
C GLN A 24 -6.93 5.37 2.52
N TRP A 25 -6.00 4.53 2.97
CA TRP A 25 -4.81 5.01 3.69
C TRP A 25 -3.90 5.85 2.78
N LEU A 26 -3.63 5.40 1.56
CA LEU A 26 -2.80 6.13 0.59
C LEU A 26 -3.42 7.48 0.20
N GLU A 27 -4.73 7.53 -0.01
CA GLU A 27 -5.43 8.77 -0.39
C GLU A 27 -5.34 9.85 0.70
N LYS A 28 -5.41 9.46 1.99
CA LYS A 28 -5.19 10.38 3.12
C LYS A 28 -3.78 11.01 3.13
N HIS A 29 -2.80 10.33 2.53
CA HIS A 29 -1.42 10.81 2.40
C HIS A 29 -1.15 11.46 1.04
N GLY A 30 -2.19 11.74 0.24
CA GLY A 30 -2.04 12.36 -1.07
C GLY A 30 -1.49 11.42 -2.16
N ILE A 31 -1.56 10.11 -1.95
CA ILE A 31 -1.15 9.10 -2.93
C ILE A 31 -2.39 8.46 -3.56
N ARG A 32 -2.56 8.63 -4.87
CA ARG A 32 -3.66 7.98 -5.60
C ARG A 32 -3.23 6.63 -6.12
N LEU A 33 -3.99 5.58 -5.80
CA LEU A 33 -3.81 4.27 -6.42
C LEU A 33 -4.59 4.19 -7.74
N GLN A 34 -3.93 3.81 -8.83
CA GLN A 34 -4.53 3.70 -10.15
C GLN A 34 -4.39 2.28 -10.69
N LYS A 35 -5.52 1.67 -11.05
CA LYS A 35 -5.55 0.41 -11.77
C LYS A 35 -5.17 0.65 -13.23
N LYS A 36 -4.10 0.01 -13.71
CA LYS A 36 -3.66 0.05 -15.11
C LYS A 36 -3.84 -1.32 -15.74
N ARG A 37 -4.61 -1.37 -16.83
CA ARG A 37 -4.87 -2.60 -17.59
C ARG A 37 -3.54 -3.24 -18.00
N GLY A 38 -3.40 -4.55 -17.75
CA GLY A 38 -2.20 -5.33 -18.05
C GLY A 38 -0.97 -5.05 -17.18
N LYS A 39 -1.00 -4.04 -16.29
CA LYS A 39 0.15 -3.67 -15.43
C LYS A 39 -0.14 -3.71 -13.94
N GLY A 40 -1.38 -3.99 -13.53
CA GLY A 40 -1.75 -4.04 -12.11
C GLY A 40 -2.07 -2.66 -11.55
N PHE A 41 -1.46 -2.29 -10.43
CA PHE A 41 -1.71 -1.01 -9.74
C PHE A 41 -0.46 -0.15 -9.75
N LEU A 42 -0.67 1.16 -9.86
CA LEU A 42 0.37 2.18 -9.83
C LEU A 42 -0.01 3.24 -8.80
N THR A 43 0.98 3.78 -8.10
CA THR A 43 0.79 4.96 -7.26
C THR A 43 1.08 6.23 -8.06
N LYS A 44 0.24 7.25 -7.91
CA LYS A 44 0.41 8.57 -8.53
C LYS A 44 0.49 9.62 -7.44
N CYS A 45 1.67 10.20 -7.29
CA CYS A 45 2.01 11.26 -6.33
C CYS A 45 3.33 11.93 -6.75
N SER A 46 3.74 12.99 -6.06
CA SER A 46 5.08 13.55 -6.20
C SER A 46 6.11 12.64 -5.53
N GLU A 47 7.36 12.71 -5.98
CA GLU A 47 8.46 11.94 -5.38
C GLU A 47 8.67 12.28 -3.90
N LEU A 48 8.48 13.55 -3.52
CA LEU A 48 8.56 14.00 -2.13
C LEU A 48 7.51 13.30 -1.25
N VAL A 49 6.23 13.32 -1.68
CA VAL A 49 5.13 12.64 -0.97
C VAL A 49 5.43 11.15 -0.84
N ARG A 50 5.86 10.50 -1.93
CA ARG A 50 6.21 9.07 -1.92
C ARG A 50 7.27 8.74 -0.86
N ARG A 51 8.34 9.54 -0.77
CA ARG A 51 9.43 9.32 0.19
C ARG A 51 8.99 9.57 1.63
N MET A 52 8.28 10.68 1.87
CA MET A 52 7.79 11.02 3.21
C MET A 52 6.84 9.95 3.75
N THR A 53 5.84 9.54 2.95
CA THR A 53 4.87 8.53 3.36
C THR A 53 5.52 7.16 3.57
N ALA A 54 6.52 6.79 2.77
CA ALA A 54 7.26 5.54 2.98
C ALA A 54 8.06 5.56 4.31
N ALA A 55 8.69 6.69 4.63
CA ALA A 55 9.42 6.85 5.90
C ALA A 55 8.47 6.81 7.10
N GLU A 56 7.32 7.49 7.02
CA GLU A 56 6.27 7.44 8.03
C GLU A 56 5.75 6.02 8.25
N LEU A 57 5.42 5.31 7.17
CA LEU A 57 4.95 3.92 7.24
C LEU A 57 5.98 3.01 7.92
N PHE A 58 7.27 3.20 7.61
CA PHE A 58 8.35 2.45 8.23
C PHE A 58 8.47 2.76 9.73
N ALA A 59 8.37 4.03 10.13
CA ALA A 59 8.38 4.42 11.53
C ALA A 59 7.20 3.83 12.32
N LEU A 60 6.00 3.85 11.73
CA LEU A 60 4.79 3.23 12.30
C LEU A 60 4.93 1.71 12.44
N TYR A 61 5.51 1.04 11.44
CA TYR A 61 5.78 -0.38 11.51
C TYR A 61 6.77 -0.70 12.64
N ARG A 62 7.84 0.07 12.74
CA ARG A 62 8.87 -0.12 13.77
C ARG A 62 8.30 0.05 15.18
N SER A 63 7.48 1.08 15.42
CA SER A 63 6.87 1.31 16.73
C SER A 63 5.91 0.20 17.14
N LYS A 64 5.15 -0.36 16.18
CA LYS A 64 4.25 -1.50 16.42
C LYS A 64 4.97 -2.83 16.62
N SER A 65 6.17 -2.98 16.06
CA SER A 65 6.91 -4.25 16.09
C SER A 65 7.75 -4.45 17.35
N GLY A 66 7.84 -3.46 18.25
CA GLY A 66 8.64 -3.55 19.47
C GLY A 66 10.15 -3.63 19.25
N ILE A 67 10.64 -3.41 18.02
CA ILE A 67 12.06 -3.47 17.67
C ILE A 67 12.71 -2.11 18.00
N GLY A 68 12.99 -1.91 19.28
CA GLY A 68 13.84 -0.83 19.79
C GLY A 68 15.30 -1.05 19.38
N THR A 69 16.00 0.04 19.03
CA THR A 69 17.47 0.09 19.01
C THR A 69 18.04 -0.16 20.41
#